data_AF-A0A5B0M2S0-F1
#
_entry.id   AF-A0A5B0M2S0-F1
#
_cell.length_a   1.000
_cell.length_b   1.000
_cell.length_c   1.000
_cell.angle_alpha   90.00
_cell.angle_beta   90.00
_cell.angle_gamma   90.00
#
_symmetry.space_group_name_H-M   'P 1'
#
loop_
_entity.id
_entity.type
_entity.pdbx_description
1 polymer ?
#
loop_
_entity_poly.entity_id
_entity_poly.type
_entity_poly.pdbx_seq_one_letter_code
_entity_poly.pdbx_strand_id
1 'polypeptide(L)'
;MADFPTAWFYIKSVCSKKVIQPLGGSFEPTRLVVVDQKFGQESAAQLWKHENGYLVNKLTNLCLDYEHGNYKRLGDIHGEL
;
A
#
# COMPACT_ATOMS: atom_id res chain seq x y z
N MET A 1 5.67 13.27 -20.89
CA MET A 1 5.67 12.40 -19.69
C MET A 1 4.26 12.40 -19.15
N ALA A 2 3.70 11.25 -18.79
CA ALA A 2 2.42 11.24 -18.08
C ALA A 2 2.68 11.63 -16.63
N ASP A 3 1.96 12.63 -16.13
CA ASP A 3 2.02 12.99 -14.71
C ASP A 3 1.49 11.84 -13.85
N PHE A 4 2.00 11.75 -12.62
CA PHE A 4 1.53 10.74 -11.68
C PHE A 4 0.03 10.97 -11.38
N PRO A 5 -0.80 9.91 -11.26
CA PRO A 5 -2.23 10.07 -11.02
C PRO A 5 -2.53 10.94 -9.79
N THR A 6 -3.38 11.96 -9.99
CA THR A 6 -3.90 12.82 -8.92
C THR A 6 -5.20 12.28 -8.30
N ALA A 7 -5.93 11.43 -9.03
CA ALA A 7 -7.13 10.77 -8.57
C ALA A 7 -6.82 9.54 -7.70
N TRP A 8 -7.85 8.99 -7.04
CA TRP A 8 -7.74 7.70 -6.36
C TRP A 8 -7.53 6.56 -7.36
N PHE A 9 -6.59 5.67 -7.08
CA PHE A 9 -6.27 4.53 -7.93
C PHE A 9 -6.02 3.25 -7.13
N TYR A 10 -6.02 2.12 -7.84
CA TYR A 10 -5.62 0.82 -7.32
C TYR A 10 -4.16 0.54 -7.65
N ILE A 11 -3.42 -0.04 -6.71
CA ILE A 11 -2.11 -0.64 -7.01
C ILE A 11 -2.34 -2.13 -7.25
N LYS A 12 -2.21 -2.55 -8.52
CA LYS A 12 -2.54 -3.89 -9.00
C LYS A 12 -1.28 -4.72 -9.25
N SER A 13 -1.26 -5.94 -8.73
CA SER A 13 -0.25 -6.93 -9.09
C SER A 13 -0.39 -7.33 -10.56
N VAL A 14 0.70 -7.20 -11.31
CA VAL A 14 0.72 -7.58 -12.73
C VAL A 14 0.49 -9.09 -12.90
N CYS A 15 0.96 -9.91 -11.95
CA CYS A 15 0.87 -11.36 -11.99
C CYS A 15 -0.53 -11.87 -11.61
N SER A 16 -1.05 -11.50 -10.44
CA SER A 16 -2.30 -12.06 -9.93
C SER A 16 -3.55 -11.26 -10.30
N LYS A 17 -3.39 -10.06 -10.88
CA LYS A 17 -4.47 -9.08 -11.14
C LYS A 17 -5.23 -8.59 -9.91
N LYS A 18 -4.80 -9.01 -8.71
CA LYS A 18 -5.27 -8.57 -7.40
C LYS A 18 -4.69 -7.22 -7.01
N VAL A 19 -5.29 -6.56 -6.03
CA VAL A 19 -4.91 -5.22 -5.55
C VAL A 19 -4.42 -5.26 -4.12
N ILE A 20 -3.62 -4.28 -3.73
CA ILE A 20 -3.11 -4.17 -2.36
C ILE A 20 -4.04 -3.33 -1.48
N GLN A 21 -4.18 -3.72 -0.21
CA GLN A 21 -4.85 -2.94 0.84
C GLN A 21 -4.21 -3.20 2.21
N PRO A 22 -4.44 -2.35 3.21
CA PRO A 22 -4.09 -2.64 4.60
C PRO A 22 -4.82 -3.88 5.14
N LEU A 23 -4.15 -4.61 6.04
CA LEU A 23 -4.75 -5.67 6.84
C LEU A 23 -5.61 -5.03 7.94
N GLY A 24 -6.87 -4.72 7.59
CA GLY A 24 -7.85 -4.11 8.47
C GLY A 24 -7.96 -2.58 8.33
N GLY A 25 -9.06 -2.02 8.81
CA GLY A 25 -9.27 -0.57 8.92
C GLY A 25 -8.68 -0.04 10.24
N SER A 26 -7.35 -0.08 10.37
CA SER A 26 -6.64 0.44 11.54
C SER A 26 -6.10 1.84 11.25
N PHE A 27 -6.00 2.67 12.29
CA PHE A 27 -5.26 3.94 12.28
C PHE A 27 -3.80 3.75 12.72
N GLU A 28 -3.38 2.51 12.97
CA GLU A 28 -2.00 2.14 13.28
C GLU A 28 -1.33 1.44 12.08
N PRO A 29 0.01 1.51 11.97
CA PRO A 29 0.76 0.79 10.94
C PRO A 29 0.40 -0.70 10.91
N THR A 30 0.11 -1.22 9.72
CA THR A 30 -0.26 -2.62 9.53
C THR A 30 0.35 -3.18 8.24
N ARG A 31 0.36 -4.50 8.13
CA ARG A 31 0.83 -5.19 6.93
C ARG A 31 -0.12 -4.95 5.76
N LEU A 32 0.40 -5.02 4.55
CA LEU A 32 -0.39 -5.02 3.33
C LEU A 32 -0.77 -6.45 2.95
N VAL A 33 -1.97 -6.61 2.36
CA VAL A 33 -2.45 -7.86 1.79
C VAL A 33 -2.87 -7.68 0.34
N VAL A 34 -2.73 -8.76 -0.43
CA VAL A 34 -3.11 -8.82 -1.84
C VAL A 34 -4.46 -9.52 -1.97
N VAL A 35 -5.48 -8.82 -2.42
CA VAL A 35 -6.88 -9.29 -2.42
C VAL A 35 -7.58 -8.99 -3.75
N ASP A 36 -8.73 -9.62 -3.98
CA ASP A 36 -9.55 -9.32 -5.13
C ASP A 36 -10.07 -7.87 -5.11
N GLN A 37 -10.17 -7.27 -6.29
CA GLN A 37 -10.58 -5.88 -6.45
C GLN A 37 -12.07 -5.73 -6.11
N LYS A 38 -12.36 -4.83 -5.19
CA LYS A 38 -13.70 -4.41 -4.77
C LYS A 38 -14.09 -3.11 -5.45
N PHE A 39 -15.39 -2.85 -5.48
CA PHE A 39 -15.99 -1.67 -6.11
C PHE A 39 -16.94 -0.96 -5.14
N GLY A 40 -17.32 0.28 -5.46
CA GLY A 40 -18.20 1.07 -4.60
C GLY A 40 -17.58 1.41 -3.25
N GLN A 41 -18.41 1.44 -2.20
CA GLN A 41 -17.97 1.82 -0.85
C GLN A 41 -16.93 0.85 -0.26
N GLU A 42 -16.99 -0.43 -0.63
CA GLU A 42 -16.08 -1.47 -0.13
C GLU A 42 -14.65 -1.34 -0.67
N SER A 43 -14.44 -0.53 -1.71
CA SER A 43 -13.14 -0.31 -2.33
C SER A 43 -12.25 0.67 -1.55
N ALA A 44 -12.76 1.34 -0.50
CA ALA A 44 -12.02 2.37 0.21
C ALA A 44 -10.65 1.89 0.72
N ALA A 45 -10.54 0.66 1.23
CA ALA A 45 -9.26 0.10 1.69
C ALA A 45 -8.24 -0.12 0.55
N GLN A 46 -8.71 -0.19 -0.70
CA GLN A 46 -7.91 -0.54 -1.88
C GLN A 46 -7.52 0.67 -2.72
N LEU A 47 -8.01 1.86 -2.34
CA LEU A 47 -7.76 3.10 -3.05
C LEU A 47 -6.61 3.87 -2.41
N TRP A 48 -5.70 4.31 -3.27
CA TRP A 48 -4.49 5.04 -2.92
C TRP A 48 -4.45 6.36 -3.69
N LYS A 49 -3.86 7.39 -3.10
CA LYS A 49 -3.54 8.65 -3.79
C LYS A 49 -2.08 8.99 -3.56
N HIS A 50 -1.49 9.69 -4.53
CA HIS A 50 -0.20 10.32 -4.32
C HIS A 50 -0.39 11.75 -3.85
N GLU A 51 0.19 12.09 -2.70
CA GLU A 51 0.10 13.40 -2.09
C GLU A 51 1.44 13.73 -1.42
N ASN A 52 2.09 14.81 -1.85
CA ASN A 52 3.36 15.30 -1.27
C ASN A 52 4.47 14.24 -1.18
N GLY A 53 4.56 13.33 -2.16
CA GLY A 53 5.56 12.24 -2.17
C GLY A 53 5.13 10.97 -1.43
N TYR A 54 3.94 10.95 -0.83
CA TYR A 54 3.42 9.80 -0.10
C TYR A 54 2.31 9.10 -0.88
N LEU A 55 2.21 7.78 -0.72
CA LEU A 55 1.07 6.99 -1.16
C LEU A 55 0.10 6.81 0.02
N VAL A 56 -0.97 7.59 0.05
CA VAL A 56 -1.93 7.63 1.16
C VAL A 56 -3.12 6.72 0.86
N ASN A 57 -3.50 5.88 1.83
CA ASN A 57 -4.67 5.02 1.73
C ASN A 57 -5.96 5.79 2.07
N LYS A 58 -7.02 5.58 1.29
CA LYS A 58 -8.30 6.29 1.45
C LYS A 58 -9.05 5.93 2.74
N LEU A 59 -8.95 4.68 3.20
CA LEU A 59 -9.68 4.22 4.38
C LEU A 59 -8.98 4.63 5.68
N THR A 60 -7.65 4.47 5.75
CA THR A 60 -6.89 4.63 7.00
C THR A 60 -6.24 5.99 7.15
N ASN A 61 -6.10 6.77 6.07
CA ASN A 61 -5.27 7.98 5.99
C ASN A 61 -3.79 7.77 6.34
N LEU A 62 -3.32 6.51 6.37
CA LEU A 62 -1.91 6.18 6.55
C LEU A 62 -1.19 6.15 5.19
N CYS A 63 0.12 6.38 5.21
CA CYS A 63 0.95 6.25 4.03
C CYS A 63 1.60 4.85 3.94
N LEU A 64 1.92 4.43 2.73
CA LEU A 64 2.75 3.25 2.49
C LEU A 64 4.19 3.58 2.90
N ASP A 65 4.74 2.78 3.80
CA ASP A 65 6.11 2.91 4.29
C ASP A 65 6.78 1.54 4.37
N TYR A 66 8.11 1.54 4.38
CA TYR A 66 8.93 0.36 4.63
C TYR A 66 9.31 0.34 6.12
N GLU A 67 8.70 -0.55 6.90
CA GLU A 67 8.95 -0.83 8.33
C GLU A 67 9.69 0.28 9.12
N HIS A 68 9.08 1.45 9.30
CA HIS A 68 9.63 2.58 10.08
C HIS A 68 11.00 3.08 9.60
N GLY A 69 11.28 3.04 8.31
CA GLY A 69 12.57 3.48 7.78
C GLY A 69 13.70 2.44 7.93
N ASN A 70 13.42 1.21 8.36
CA ASN A 70 14.42 0.14 8.37
C ASN A 70 14.68 -0.34 6.94
N TYR A 71 15.74 0.18 6.33
CA TYR A 71 16.19 -0.16 4.98
C TYR A 71 16.93 -1.50 4.91
N LYS A 72 16.93 -2.29 5.99
CA LYS A 72 17.62 -3.58 6.01
C LYS A 72 17.04 -4.45 4.90
N ARG A 73 17.87 -4.76 3.91
CA ARG A 73 17.50 -5.69 2.84
C ARG A 73 17.14 -7.02 3.50
N LEU A 74 16.22 -7.78 2.91
CA LEU A 74 15.94 -9.15 3.32
C LEU A 74 17.20 -10.06 3.39
N GLY A 75 18.33 -9.65 2.82
CA GLY A 75 19.64 -10.32 2.98
C GLY A 75 20.44 -9.94 4.24
N ASP A 76 20.10 -8.84 4.91
CA ASP A 76 20.84 -8.32 6.08
C ASP A 76 20.29 -8.88 7.41
N ILE A 77 19.17 -9.61 7.37
CA ILE A 77 18.54 -10.24 8.54
C ILE A 77 19.12 -11.62 8.88
N HIS A 78 20.01 -12.14 8.02
CA HIS A 78 20.76 -13.39 8.24
C HIS A 78 22.27 -13.10 8.41
N GLY A 79 22.61 -12.02 9.11
CA GLY A 79 23.96 -11.78 9.60
C GLY A 79 24.08 -12.25 11.05
N GLU A 80 25.01 -13.20 11.26
CA GLU A 80 25.50 -13.77 12.53
C GLU A 80 24.85 -15.10 12.96
N LEU A 81 25.59 -16.17 12.61
CA LEU A 81 25.61 -17.49 13.29
C LEU A 81 26.37 -17.37 14.61
#